data_AF-A0A1R2C0U9-F1
#
_entry.id   AF-A0A1R2C0U9-F1
#
_cell.length_a   1.000
_cell.length_b   1.000
_cell.length_c   1.000
_cell.angle_alpha   90.00
_cell.angle_beta   90.00
_cell.angle_gamma   90.00
#
_symmetry.space_group_name_H-M   'P 1'
#
loop_
_entity.id
_entity.type
_entity.pdbx_description
1 polymer ?
#
loop_
_entity_poly.entity_id
_entity_poly.type
_entity_poly.pdbx_seq_one_letter_code
_entity_poly.pdbx_strand_id
1 'polypeptide(L)'
;MLECRDCEMRFDSRDQMNNHLAKFCVKSDYGDVKKLQRKLEEANKEGDGAKIDLRNNLSVDEIRSYLRGEELPQSLEIHELPLGILRQHIRSVESEFSLAIKDQMARKEQEMRQELNNLRLEKQKIRAKRKQEEAVLEDLLRELEKRKEREFKARTEKEQIEIALKELENRKLTTLETEKKAELKKLHEQREMLRLKEEELMTEVQRLHIKIDDNDRLWKGERDKANLEAQGVDVSINMQNLHKRQFQLAKEQGEYAAGLVKKKDILEQERTRIMDDLKKIKKGDYGSIRKNAAGVMIASKILSDPMNFAYEDRKLPSQAERLREKMREDHERLQKLKRQHEETIRGTQSTPIEPVRNFYIIK
;
A
#
# COMPACT_ATOMS: atom_id res chain seq x y z
N MET A 1 -14.93 -23.32 49.44
CA MET A 1 -15.23 -24.75 49.65
C MET A 1 -15.57 -25.37 48.32
N LEU A 2 -14.86 -26.43 47.95
CA LEU A 2 -15.07 -27.17 46.71
C LEU A 2 -15.79 -28.48 47.04
N GLU A 3 -16.82 -28.86 46.29
CA GLU A 3 -17.64 -30.04 46.59
C GLU A 3 -17.55 -31.05 45.45
N CYS A 4 -17.35 -32.33 45.78
CA CYS A 4 -17.36 -33.40 44.79
C CYS A 4 -18.80 -33.68 44.36
N ARG A 5 -19.09 -33.62 43.05
CA ARG A 5 -20.44 -33.85 42.52
C ARG A 5 -20.94 -35.29 42.64
N ASP A 6 -20.03 -36.25 42.76
CA ASP A 6 -20.36 -37.68 42.75
C ASP A 6 -20.55 -38.26 44.17
N CYS A 7 -20.01 -37.61 45.21
CA CYS A 7 -20.12 -38.09 46.60
C CYS A 7 -20.40 -36.99 47.64
N GLU A 8 -20.66 -35.76 47.19
CA GLU A 8 -21.07 -34.59 47.97
C GLU A 8 -20.13 -34.18 49.13
N MET A 9 -18.91 -34.72 49.17
CA MET A 9 -17.91 -34.33 50.17
C MET A 9 -17.30 -32.96 49.85
N ARG A 10 -17.09 -32.17 50.90
CA ARG A 10 -16.56 -30.80 50.83
C ARG A 10 -15.06 -30.78 51.16
N PHE A 11 -14.29 -30.02 50.39
CA PHE A 11 -12.85 -29.88 50.51
C PHE A 11 -12.44 -28.41 50.62
N ASP A 12 -11.41 -28.16 51.43
CA ASP A 12 -10.89 -26.81 51.67
C ASP A 12 -9.88 -26.38 50.61
N SER A 13 -9.19 -27.35 49.97
CA SER A 13 -8.21 -27.12 48.91
C SER A 13 -8.52 -27.90 47.64
N ARG A 14 -8.15 -27.32 46.49
CA ARG A 14 -8.30 -27.94 45.17
C ARG A 14 -7.45 -29.21 45.01
N ASP A 15 -6.30 -29.27 45.66
CA ASP A 15 -5.43 -30.45 45.64
C ASP A 15 -6.05 -31.62 46.41
N GLN A 16 -6.76 -31.34 47.51
CA GLN A 16 -7.50 -32.36 48.27
C GLN A 16 -8.68 -32.90 47.45
N MET A 17 -9.42 -32.02 46.77
CA MET A 17 -10.50 -32.44 45.86
C MET A 17 -9.99 -33.29 44.70
N ASN A 18 -8.85 -32.92 44.09
CA ASN A 18 -8.26 -33.68 42.99
C ASN A 18 -7.75 -35.06 43.45
N ASN A 19 -7.13 -35.14 44.63
CA ASN A 19 -6.70 -36.40 45.22
C ASN A 19 -7.91 -37.30 45.53
N HIS A 20 -8.97 -36.71 46.09
CA HIS A 20 -10.23 -37.41 46.31
C HIS A 20 -10.86 -37.94 44.99
N LEU A 21 -10.97 -37.10 43.95
CA LEU A 21 -11.51 -37.51 42.65
C LEU A 21 -10.70 -38.65 42.01
N ALA A 22 -9.37 -38.61 42.14
CA ALA A 22 -8.48 -39.60 41.57
C ALA A 22 -8.49 -40.94 42.33
N LYS A 23 -8.57 -40.91 43.66
CA LYS A 23 -8.32 -42.10 44.50
C LYS A 23 -9.51 -42.61 45.29
N PHE A 24 -10.45 -41.76 45.67
CA PHE A 24 -11.45 -42.09 46.71
C PHE A 24 -12.90 -41.81 46.31
N CYS A 25 -13.14 -41.20 45.15
CA CYS A 25 -14.48 -40.96 44.65
C CYS A 25 -15.15 -42.25 44.16
N VAL A 26 -16.48 -42.29 44.08
CA VAL A 26 -17.28 -43.50 43.79
C VAL A 26 -16.87 -44.21 42.48
N LYS A 27 -16.31 -43.47 41.51
CA LYS A 27 -15.81 -44.00 40.23
C LYS A 27 -14.35 -44.45 40.25
N SER A 28 -13.62 -44.19 41.33
CA SER A 28 -12.21 -44.54 41.47
C SER A 28 -12.03 -45.98 41.94
N ASP A 29 -10.81 -46.50 41.76
CA ASP A 29 -10.47 -47.89 42.07
C ASP A 29 -10.67 -48.29 43.55
N TYR A 30 -10.63 -47.32 44.47
CA TYR A 30 -10.86 -47.58 45.90
C TYR A 30 -12.27 -47.20 46.38
N GLY A 31 -13.06 -46.50 45.55
CA GLY A 31 -14.44 -46.14 45.89
C GLY A 31 -15.45 -47.27 45.66
N ASP A 32 -15.13 -48.20 44.76
CA ASP A 32 -15.99 -49.33 44.40
C ASP A 32 -15.55 -50.60 45.16
N VAL A 33 -16.28 -50.95 46.22
CA VAL A 33 -15.94 -52.05 47.16
C VAL A 33 -15.67 -53.36 46.42
N LYS A 34 -16.39 -53.63 45.31
CA LYS A 34 -16.20 -54.84 44.50
C LYS A 34 -14.87 -54.85 43.74
N LYS A 35 -14.42 -53.70 43.24
CA LYS A 35 -13.13 -53.58 42.53
C LYS A 35 -11.96 -53.67 43.51
N LEU A 36 -12.11 -53.09 44.70
CA LEU A 36 -11.11 -53.22 45.76
C LEU A 36 -10.97 -54.66 46.24
N GLN A 37 -12.08 -55.36 46.45
CA GLN A 37 -12.09 -56.77 46.83
C GLN A 37 -11.44 -57.64 45.75
N ARG A 38 -11.71 -57.36 44.47
CA ARG A 38 -11.05 -58.05 43.35
C ARG A 38 -9.55 -57.75 43.25
N LYS A 39 -9.12 -56.51 43.51
CA LYS A 39 -7.69 -56.15 43.60
C LYS A 39 -6.99 -56.79 44.79
N LEU A 40 -7.67 -56.95 45.93
CA LEU A 40 -7.18 -57.71 47.09
C LEU A 40 -7.05 -59.20 46.77
N GLU A 41 -8.00 -59.77 46.06
CA GLU A 41 -7.94 -61.16 45.60
C GLU A 41 -6.85 -61.39 44.53
N GLU A 42 -6.66 -60.45 43.61
CA GLU A 42 -5.55 -60.45 42.64
C GLU A 42 -4.20 -60.26 43.35
N ALA A 43 -4.07 -59.34 44.31
CA ALA A 43 -2.85 -59.19 45.11
C ALA A 43 -2.55 -60.41 46.01
N ASN A 44 -3.58 -61.09 46.51
CA ASN A 44 -3.42 -62.36 47.23
C ASN A 44 -3.09 -63.56 46.31
N LYS A 45 -3.35 -63.44 45.00
CA LYS A 45 -3.00 -64.46 43.99
C LYS A 45 -1.63 -64.21 43.35
N GLU A 46 -1.23 -62.96 43.18
CA GLU A 46 0.06 -62.56 42.57
C GLU A 46 1.18 -62.40 43.62
N GLY A 47 0.85 -62.36 44.90
CA GLY A 47 1.79 -62.40 46.02
C GLY A 47 2.23 -63.81 46.40
N ASP A 48 2.94 -64.52 45.52
CA ASP A 48 3.70 -65.74 45.86
C ASP A 48 5.07 -65.39 46.49
N GLY A 49 5.06 -64.42 47.40
CA GLY A 49 6.24 -63.88 48.05
C GLY A 49 5.86 -63.29 49.39
N ALA A 50 5.95 -64.12 50.42
CA ALA A 50 5.66 -63.83 51.82
C ALA A 50 4.17 -63.67 52.18
N LYS A 51 3.45 -64.79 52.10
CA LYS A 51 2.48 -65.08 53.15
C LYS A 51 3.23 -65.11 54.49
N ILE A 52 3.04 -64.09 55.31
CA ILE A 52 3.13 -64.30 56.76
C ILE A 52 1.87 -65.10 57.11
N ASP A 53 1.96 -66.43 56.91
CA ASP A 53 0.98 -67.39 57.39
C ASP A 53 1.06 -67.43 58.92
N LEU A 54 0.36 -66.52 59.59
CA LEU A 54 0.07 -66.63 61.02
C LEU A 54 -0.91 -67.79 61.33
N ARG A 55 -1.31 -68.57 60.31
CA ARG A 55 -2.27 -69.68 60.43
C ARG A 55 -1.65 -71.08 60.32
N ASN A 56 -0.37 -71.20 59.95
CA ASN A 56 0.24 -72.51 59.63
C ASN A 56 1.38 -72.94 60.56
N ASN A 57 1.50 -72.42 61.78
CA ASN A 57 2.58 -72.87 62.67
C ASN A 57 2.17 -73.35 64.07
N LEU A 58 0.88 -73.49 64.38
CA LEU A 58 0.44 -74.36 65.48
C LEU A 58 -0.99 -74.82 65.21
N SER A 59 -1.16 -76.11 64.92
CA SER A 59 -2.48 -76.74 64.88
C SER A 59 -3.14 -76.65 66.26
N VAL A 60 -4.46 -76.45 66.31
CA VAL A 60 -5.23 -76.48 67.58
C VAL A 60 -5.06 -77.82 68.29
N ASP A 61 -4.75 -78.89 67.55
CA ASP A 61 -4.41 -80.18 68.11
C ASP A 61 -3.01 -80.21 68.72
N GLU A 62 -2.04 -79.48 68.15
CA GLU A 62 -0.67 -79.33 68.73
C GLU A 62 -0.70 -78.53 70.04
N ILE A 63 -1.54 -77.50 70.12
CA ILE A 63 -1.76 -76.73 71.36
C ILE A 63 -2.50 -77.59 72.40
N ARG A 64 -3.42 -78.46 71.99
CA ARG A 64 -4.10 -79.41 72.89
C ARG A 64 -3.16 -80.50 73.40
N SER A 65 -2.25 -81.03 72.59
CA SER A 65 -1.23 -81.98 73.04
C SER A 65 -0.22 -81.32 73.99
N TYR A 66 0.16 -80.07 73.74
CA TYR A 66 1.05 -79.33 74.66
C TYR A 66 0.40 -79.00 76.01
N LEU A 67 -0.92 -78.71 76.02
CA LEU A 67 -1.68 -78.48 77.25
C LEU A 67 -2.12 -79.78 77.97
N ARG A 68 -2.18 -80.92 77.27
CA ARG A 68 -2.47 -82.25 77.84
C ARG A 68 -1.23 -82.98 78.36
N GLY A 69 -0.03 -82.49 78.08
CA GLY A 69 1.21 -83.08 78.59
C GLY A 69 1.53 -84.46 77.99
N GLU A 70 1.01 -84.78 76.81
CA GLU A 70 1.36 -86.01 76.10
C GLU A 70 2.58 -85.75 75.20
N GLU A 71 3.72 -86.22 75.72
CA GLU A 71 4.94 -86.65 75.05
C GLU A 71 5.52 -85.75 73.94
N LEU A 72 6.36 -84.80 74.37
CA LEU A 72 7.50 -84.39 73.56
C LEU A 72 8.43 -85.60 73.37
N PRO A 73 8.82 -85.98 72.14
CA PRO A 73 9.81 -87.03 71.91
C PRO A 73 11.20 -86.46 72.19
N GLN A 74 11.51 -86.24 73.47
CA GLN A 74 12.83 -86.05 74.11
C GLN A 74 12.67 -85.43 75.51
N SER A 75 11.82 -85.99 76.37
CA SER A 75 12.07 -85.87 77.81
C SER A 75 13.20 -86.86 78.15
N LEU A 76 14.44 -86.38 78.11
CA LEU A 76 15.54 -87.07 78.78
C LEU A 76 15.08 -87.40 80.21
N GLU A 77 15.09 -88.68 80.56
CA GLU A 77 14.77 -89.16 81.90
C GLU A 77 15.81 -88.60 82.89
N ILE A 78 15.51 -87.46 83.50
CA ILE A 78 16.39 -86.79 84.49
C ILE A 78 16.52 -87.63 85.78
N HIS A 79 15.71 -88.67 85.94
CA HIS A 79 15.54 -89.38 87.21
C HIS A 79 16.63 -90.40 87.58
N GLU A 80 17.52 -90.82 86.66
CA GLU A 80 18.52 -91.88 86.96
C GLU A 80 19.99 -91.49 86.69
N LEU A 81 20.27 -90.24 86.31
CA LEU A 81 21.64 -89.80 86.04
C LEU A 81 22.40 -89.46 87.33
N PRO A 82 23.61 -90.02 87.57
CA PRO A 82 24.42 -89.66 88.73
C PRO A 82 24.75 -88.16 88.69
N LEU A 83 24.64 -87.48 89.84
CA LEU A 83 24.76 -86.02 90.00
C LEU A 83 25.99 -85.39 89.32
N GLY A 84 27.07 -86.15 89.13
CA GLY A 84 28.26 -85.72 88.39
C GLY A 84 28.04 -85.52 86.88
N ILE A 85 27.28 -86.42 86.24
CA ILE A 85 26.94 -86.35 84.81
C ILE A 85 25.90 -85.25 84.57
N LEU A 86 24.93 -85.10 85.47
CA LEU A 86 23.95 -84.01 85.41
C LEU A 86 24.62 -82.63 85.50
N ARG A 87 25.63 -82.47 86.38
CA ARG A 87 26.42 -81.22 86.45
C ARG A 87 27.25 -80.95 85.19
N GLN A 88 27.80 -81.99 84.55
CA GLN A 88 28.50 -81.84 83.27
C GLN A 88 27.55 -81.47 82.15
N HIS A 89 26.35 -82.06 82.11
CA HIS A 89 25.34 -81.74 81.12
C HIS A 89 24.79 -80.32 81.31
N ILE A 90 24.53 -79.87 82.54
CA ILE A 90 24.15 -78.48 82.82
C ILE A 90 25.24 -77.51 82.34
N ARG A 91 26.52 -77.82 82.58
CA ARG A 91 27.64 -76.99 82.09
C ARG A 91 27.78 -77.00 80.57
N SER A 92 27.51 -78.13 79.90
CA SER A 92 27.55 -78.20 78.43
C SER A 92 26.39 -77.40 77.82
N VAL A 93 25.19 -77.53 78.39
CA VAL A 93 24.01 -76.77 77.99
C VAL A 93 24.19 -75.27 78.25
N GLU A 94 24.76 -74.87 79.39
CA GLU A 94 25.13 -73.46 79.66
C GLU A 94 26.16 -72.94 78.65
N SER A 95 27.16 -73.76 78.30
CA SER A 95 28.16 -73.42 77.27
C SER A 95 27.50 -73.24 75.90
N GLU A 96 26.67 -74.19 75.47
CA GLU A 96 25.91 -74.13 74.22
C GLU A 96 24.95 -72.94 74.17
N PHE A 97 24.25 -72.66 75.27
CA PHE A 97 23.37 -71.50 75.40
C PHE A 97 24.17 -70.19 75.34
N SER A 98 25.36 -70.13 75.96
CA SER A 98 26.24 -68.98 75.85
C SER A 98 26.76 -68.75 74.42
N LEU A 99 27.02 -69.82 73.67
CA LEU A 99 27.40 -69.77 72.26
C LEU A 99 26.23 -69.32 71.38
N ALA A 100 25.03 -69.82 71.64
CA ALA A 100 23.80 -69.41 70.95
C ALA A 100 23.47 -67.93 71.19
N ILE A 101 23.64 -67.43 72.44
CA ILE A 101 23.50 -66.00 72.74
C ILE A 101 24.54 -65.18 71.97
N LYS A 102 25.81 -65.62 71.95
CA LYS A 102 26.86 -64.93 71.19
C LYS A 102 26.56 -64.92 69.69
N ASP A 103 26.09 -66.03 69.11
CA ASP A 103 25.73 -66.11 67.69
C ASP A 103 24.50 -65.23 67.39
N GLN A 104 23.50 -65.21 68.27
CA GLN A 104 22.35 -64.32 68.14
C GLN A 104 22.76 -62.83 68.21
N MET A 105 23.67 -62.47 69.11
CA MET A 105 24.21 -61.11 69.22
C MET A 105 25.03 -60.75 67.97
N ALA A 106 25.84 -61.67 67.45
CA ALA A 106 26.60 -61.47 66.22
C ALA A 106 25.69 -61.29 65.00
N ARG A 107 24.60 -62.06 64.90
CA ARG A 107 23.58 -61.91 63.85
C ARG A 107 22.88 -60.56 63.94
N LYS A 108 22.42 -60.15 65.12
CA LYS A 108 21.82 -58.82 65.34
C LYS A 108 22.78 -57.70 64.99
N GLU A 109 24.06 -57.83 65.36
CA GLU A 109 25.08 -56.85 65.00
C GLU A 109 25.30 -56.81 63.47
N GLN A 110 25.30 -57.96 62.81
CA GLN A 110 25.41 -58.05 61.35
C GLN A 110 24.19 -57.44 60.64
N GLU A 111 22.98 -57.68 61.13
CA GLU A 111 21.73 -57.07 60.63
C GLU A 111 21.78 -55.55 60.78
N MET A 112 22.13 -55.03 61.97
CA MET A 112 22.28 -53.58 62.17
C MET A 112 23.34 -52.97 61.25
N ARG A 113 24.45 -53.67 60.99
CA ARG A 113 25.48 -53.23 60.03
C ARG A 113 24.94 -53.21 58.60
N GLN A 114 24.14 -54.19 58.20
CA GLN A 114 23.50 -54.23 56.88
C GLN A 114 22.48 -53.11 56.73
N GLU A 115 21.65 -52.84 57.74
CA GLU A 115 20.71 -51.72 57.75
C GLU A 115 21.43 -50.38 57.63
N LEU A 116 22.51 -50.17 58.39
CA LEU A 116 23.35 -48.97 58.27
C LEU A 116 23.92 -48.79 56.86
N ASN A 117 24.40 -49.89 56.25
CA ASN A 117 24.90 -49.86 54.88
C ASN A 117 23.79 -49.56 53.86
N ASN A 118 22.61 -50.14 54.04
CA ASN A 118 21.44 -49.91 53.19
C ASN A 118 20.97 -48.45 53.28
N LEU A 119 20.86 -47.90 54.49
CA LEU A 119 20.51 -46.48 54.70
C LEU A 119 21.57 -45.54 54.11
N ARG A 120 22.86 -45.90 54.19
CA ARG A 120 23.94 -45.13 53.57
C ARG A 120 23.84 -45.14 52.04
N LEU A 121 23.58 -46.29 51.44
CA LEU A 121 23.36 -46.45 49.99
C LEU A 121 22.11 -45.68 49.55
N GLU A 122 21.01 -45.77 50.30
CA GLU A 122 19.77 -45.06 50.01
C GLU A 122 19.98 -43.54 50.07
N LYS A 123 20.66 -43.04 51.10
CA LYS A 123 21.02 -41.62 51.21
C LYS A 123 21.88 -41.16 50.04
N GLN A 124 22.82 -41.98 49.57
CA GLN A 124 23.63 -41.67 48.40
C GLN A 124 22.78 -41.65 47.12
N LYS A 125 21.87 -42.61 46.94
CA LYS A 125 20.91 -42.64 45.81
C LYS A 125 20.01 -41.42 45.80
N ILE A 126 19.47 -41.02 46.94
CA ILE A 126 18.62 -39.82 47.07
C ILE A 126 19.42 -38.57 46.69
N ARG A 127 20.66 -38.42 47.16
CA ARG A 127 21.53 -37.30 46.79
C ARG A 127 21.84 -37.26 45.30
N ALA A 128 22.13 -38.43 44.70
CA ALA A 128 22.39 -38.52 43.27
C ALA A 128 21.15 -38.15 42.43
N LYS A 129 19.97 -38.64 42.82
CA LYS A 129 18.69 -38.28 42.17
C LYS A 129 18.41 -36.79 42.27
N ARG A 130 18.53 -36.18 43.46
CA ARG A 130 18.34 -34.73 43.63
C ARG A 130 19.27 -33.92 42.74
N LYS A 131 20.55 -34.31 42.65
CA LYS A 131 21.51 -33.65 41.77
C LYS A 131 21.14 -33.78 40.29
N GLN A 132 20.60 -34.93 39.87
CA GLN A 132 20.10 -35.13 38.50
C GLN A 132 18.85 -34.28 38.23
N GLU A 133 17.90 -34.25 39.17
CA GLU A 133 16.68 -33.43 39.07
C GLU A 133 17.02 -31.93 39.02
N GLU A 134 17.96 -31.47 39.85
CA GLU A 134 18.48 -30.09 39.82
C GLU A 134 19.11 -29.76 38.47
N ALA A 135 19.95 -30.65 37.91
CA ALA A 135 20.54 -30.43 36.59
C ALA A 135 19.48 -30.36 35.47
N VAL A 136 18.48 -31.24 35.50
CA VAL A 136 17.37 -31.22 34.53
C VAL A 136 16.54 -29.94 34.69
N LEU A 137 16.30 -29.48 35.93
CA LEU A 137 15.60 -28.23 36.19
C LEU A 137 16.39 -27.02 35.63
N GLU A 138 17.69 -26.97 35.85
CA GLU A 138 18.57 -25.92 35.31
C GLU A 138 18.53 -25.89 33.77
N ASP A 139 18.59 -27.05 33.12
CA ASP A 139 18.52 -27.16 31.67
C ASP A 139 17.15 -26.69 31.13
N LEU A 140 16.06 -27.11 31.77
CA LEU A 140 14.70 -26.65 31.43
C LEU A 140 14.55 -25.13 31.60
N LEU A 141 15.10 -24.55 32.66
CA LEU A 141 15.08 -23.10 32.88
C LEU A 141 15.84 -22.36 31.77
N ARG A 142 17.03 -22.85 31.39
CA ARG A 142 17.81 -22.27 30.29
C ARG A 142 17.10 -22.38 28.94
N GLU A 143 16.43 -23.48 28.67
CA GLU A 143 15.63 -23.63 27.44
C GLU A 143 14.46 -22.65 27.40
N LEU A 144 13.77 -22.48 28.54
CA LEU A 144 12.66 -21.53 28.68
C LEU A 144 13.13 -20.08 28.49
N GLU A 145 14.28 -19.72 29.06
CA GLU A 145 14.92 -18.42 28.85
C GLU A 145 15.29 -18.19 27.38
N LYS A 146 15.94 -19.16 26.73
CA LYS A 146 16.26 -19.07 25.29
C LYS A 146 15.00 -18.93 24.43
N ARG A 147 13.92 -19.64 24.78
CA ARG A 147 12.64 -19.54 24.07
C ARG A 147 12.02 -18.15 24.25
N LYS A 148 12.01 -17.61 25.48
CA LYS A 148 11.55 -16.25 25.75
C LYS A 148 12.37 -15.20 24.99
N GLU A 149 13.68 -15.36 24.92
CA GLU A 149 14.55 -14.44 24.18
C GLU A 149 14.25 -14.47 22.67
N ARG A 150 14.05 -15.66 22.09
CA ARG A 150 13.64 -15.80 20.68
C ARG A 150 12.28 -15.20 20.41
N GLU A 151 11.30 -15.45 21.29
CA GLU A 151 9.96 -14.87 21.16
C GLU A 151 9.99 -13.34 21.29
N PHE A 152 10.82 -12.80 22.20
CA PHE A 152 11.01 -11.36 22.33
C PHE A 152 11.64 -10.76 21.07
N LYS A 153 12.72 -11.36 20.53
CA LYS A 153 13.34 -10.94 19.28
C LYS A 153 12.35 -10.94 18.11
N ALA A 154 11.59 -12.02 17.95
CA ALA A 154 10.57 -12.12 16.91
C ALA A 154 9.48 -11.05 17.04
N ARG A 155 9.07 -10.70 18.28
CA ARG A 155 8.12 -9.60 18.53
C ARG A 155 8.70 -8.25 18.15
N THR A 156 9.95 -7.98 18.56
CA THR A 156 10.62 -6.72 18.22
C THR A 156 10.87 -6.57 16.72
N GLU A 157 11.25 -7.65 16.03
CA GLU A 157 11.42 -7.65 14.58
C GLU A 157 10.09 -7.40 13.87
N LYS A 158 9.01 -8.06 14.32
CA LYS A 158 7.67 -7.83 13.79
C LYS A 158 7.23 -6.37 13.94
N GLU A 159 7.43 -5.78 15.12
CA GLU A 159 7.10 -4.38 15.38
C GLU A 159 7.92 -3.43 14.51
N GLN A 160 9.22 -3.68 14.33
CA GLN A 160 10.07 -2.91 13.43
C GLN A 160 9.60 -3.00 11.97
N ILE A 161 9.20 -4.19 11.52
CA ILE A 161 8.63 -4.39 10.18
C ILE A 161 7.31 -3.62 10.04
N GLU A 162 6.42 -3.65 11.04
CA GLU A 162 5.17 -2.90 11.01
C GLU A 162 5.39 -1.38 10.94
N ILE A 163 6.35 -0.85 11.69
CA ILE A 163 6.74 0.57 11.64
C ILE A 163 7.29 0.91 10.24
N ALA A 164 8.22 0.10 9.72
CA ALA A 164 8.81 0.32 8.40
C ALA A 164 7.75 0.28 7.27
N LEU A 165 6.77 -0.62 7.36
CA LEU A 165 5.67 -0.69 6.40
C LEU A 165 4.81 0.58 6.44
N LYS A 166 4.41 1.04 7.64
CA LYS A 166 3.66 2.28 7.81
C LYS A 166 4.42 3.50 7.28
N GLU A 167 5.72 3.58 7.54
CA GLU A 167 6.55 4.65 6.98
C GLU A 167 6.60 4.62 5.45
N LEU A 168 6.71 3.43 4.86
CA LEU A 168 6.76 3.24 3.42
C LEU A 168 5.43 3.61 2.77
N GLU A 169 4.30 3.23 3.38
CA GLU A 169 2.96 3.64 2.95
C GLU A 169 2.78 5.16 3.02
N ASN A 170 3.18 5.79 4.13
CA ASN A 170 3.12 7.24 4.26
C ASN A 170 3.99 7.96 3.22
N ARG A 171 5.20 7.46 2.95
CA ARG A 171 6.07 7.99 1.88
C ARG A 171 5.44 7.83 0.49
N LYS A 172 4.79 6.71 0.20
CA LYS A 172 4.06 6.49 -1.06
C LYS A 172 2.85 7.41 -1.21
N LEU A 173 2.08 7.62 -0.13
CA LEU A 173 0.93 8.52 -0.14
C LEU A 173 1.37 9.97 -0.34
N THR A 174 2.35 10.44 0.43
CA THR A 174 2.88 11.80 0.29
C THR A 174 3.51 12.06 -1.08
N THR A 175 4.22 11.09 -1.66
CA THR A 175 4.74 11.22 -3.03
C THR A 175 3.60 11.30 -4.06
N LEU A 176 2.60 10.42 -3.97
CA LEU A 176 1.40 10.50 -4.84
C LEU A 176 0.65 11.83 -4.70
N GLU A 177 0.47 12.33 -3.47
CA GLU A 177 -0.20 13.60 -3.21
C GLU A 177 0.57 14.78 -3.80
N THR A 178 1.91 14.79 -3.66
CA THR A 178 2.76 15.85 -4.22
C THR A 178 2.76 15.80 -5.75
N GLU A 179 2.83 14.63 -6.36
CA GLU A 179 2.73 14.44 -7.81
C GLU A 179 1.38 14.90 -8.35
N LYS A 180 0.27 14.48 -7.71
CA LYS A 180 -1.09 14.89 -8.11
C LYS A 180 -1.30 16.39 -7.94
N LYS A 181 -0.79 16.99 -6.87
CA LYS A 181 -0.83 18.43 -6.67
C LYS A 181 -0.03 19.17 -7.75
N ALA A 182 1.13 18.66 -8.15
CA ALA A 182 1.92 19.23 -9.24
C ALA A 182 1.22 19.10 -10.59
N GLU A 183 0.60 17.95 -10.87
CA GLU A 183 -0.20 17.71 -12.08
C GLU A 183 -1.41 18.66 -12.15
N LEU A 184 -2.16 18.82 -11.05
CA LEU A 184 -3.28 19.75 -10.97
C LEU A 184 -2.84 21.20 -11.19
N LYS A 185 -1.69 21.61 -10.63
CA LYS A 185 -1.12 22.94 -10.89
C LYS A 185 -0.80 23.15 -12.36
N LYS A 186 -0.13 22.18 -13.01
CA LYS A 186 0.18 22.24 -14.45
C LYS A 186 -1.09 22.33 -15.29
N LEU A 187 -2.13 21.56 -14.97
CA LEU A 187 -3.42 21.61 -15.67
C LEU A 187 -4.11 22.96 -15.48
N HIS A 188 -4.03 23.54 -14.27
CA HIS A 188 -4.57 24.86 -14.01
C HIS A 188 -3.85 25.95 -14.81
N GLU A 189 -2.51 25.93 -14.84
CA GLU A 189 -1.70 26.85 -15.65
C GLU A 189 -2.01 26.71 -17.15
N GLN A 190 -2.14 25.47 -17.65
CA GLN A 190 -2.54 25.23 -19.05
C GLN A 190 -3.94 25.75 -19.35
N ARG A 191 -4.90 25.58 -18.43
CA ARG A 191 -6.26 26.09 -18.58
C ARG A 191 -6.26 27.63 -18.63
N GLU A 192 -5.52 28.30 -17.75
CA GLU A 192 -5.43 29.76 -17.76
C GLU A 192 -4.75 30.28 -19.03
N MET A 193 -3.67 29.62 -19.49
CA MET A 193 -3.02 29.94 -20.77
C MET A 193 -3.97 29.78 -21.96
N LEU A 194 -4.81 28.74 -21.97
CA LEU A 194 -5.82 28.56 -23.00
C LEU A 194 -6.91 29.62 -22.93
N ARG A 195 -7.36 30.00 -21.73
CA ARG A 195 -8.33 31.08 -21.54
C ARG A 195 -7.81 32.40 -22.09
N LEU A 196 -6.57 32.77 -21.79
CA LEU A 196 -5.94 33.98 -22.32
C LEU A 196 -5.85 33.96 -23.85
N LYS A 197 -5.46 32.81 -24.44
CA LYS A 197 -5.44 32.65 -25.90
C LYS A 197 -6.84 32.74 -26.52
N GLU A 198 -7.86 32.22 -25.84
CA GLU A 198 -9.25 32.34 -26.30
C GLU A 198 -9.71 33.79 -26.25
N GLU A 199 -9.41 34.53 -25.17
CA GLU A 199 -9.68 35.97 -25.07
C GLU A 199 -8.96 36.75 -26.19
N GLU A 200 -7.68 36.48 -26.44
CA GLU A 200 -6.92 37.08 -27.55
C GLU A 200 -7.57 36.80 -28.91
N LEU A 201 -7.93 35.54 -29.20
CA LEU A 201 -8.58 35.18 -30.46
C LEU A 201 -9.96 35.83 -30.61
N MET A 202 -10.73 35.93 -29.52
CA MET A 202 -12.03 36.61 -29.53
C MET A 202 -11.89 38.10 -29.83
N THR A 203 -10.88 38.78 -29.27
CA THR A 203 -10.61 40.19 -29.60
C THR A 203 -10.19 40.37 -31.06
N GLU A 204 -9.39 39.43 -31.60
CA GLU A 204 -9.01 39.46 -33.01
C GLU A 204 -10.20 39.23 -33.94
N VAL A 205 -11.09 38.29 -33.61
CA VAL A 205 -12.34 38.07 -34.35
C VAL A 205 -13.21 39.32 -34.36
N GLN A 206 -13.36 39.99 -33.21
CA GLN A 206 -14.08 41.27 -33.13
C GLN A 206 -13.44 42.35 -34.00
N ARG A 207 -12.11 42.46 -33.98
CA ARG A 207 -11.36 43.40 -34.83
C ARG A 207 -11.58 43.12 -36.32
N LEU A 208 -11.52 41.85 -36.73
CA LEU A 208 -11.79 41.43 -38.11
C LEU A 208 -13.24 41.69 -38.52
N HIS A 209 -14.19 41.49 -37.61
CA HIS A 209 -15.59 41.78 -37.85
C HIS A 209 -15.81 43.28 -38.13
N ILE A 210 -15.23 44.16 -37.29
CA ILE A 210 -15.28 45.61 -37.51
C ILE A 210 -14.65 45.99 -38.85
N LYS A 211 -13.48 45.41 -39.20
CA LYS A 211 -12.84 45.63 -40.51
C LYS A 211 -13.73 45.20 -41.69
N ILE A 212 -14.43 44.08 -41.57
CA ILE A 212 -15.36 43.59 -42.60
C ILE A 212 -16.54 44.56 -42.74
N ASP A 213 -17.15 44.97 -41.63
CA ASP A 213 -18.25 45.93 -41.62
C ASP A 213 -17.83 47.28 -42.24
N ASP A 214 -16.64 47.77 -41.91
CA ASP A 214 -16.08 49.00 -42.47
C ASP A 214 -15.81 48.86 -43.98
N ASN A 215 -15.24 47.74 -44.41
CA ASN A 215 -15.05 47.44 -45.83
C ASN A 215 -16.40 47.37 -46.56
N ASP A 216 -17.40 46.67 -46.02
CA ASP A 216 -18.73 46.56 -46.61
C ASP A 216 -19.41 47.93 -46.75
N ARG A 217 -19.20 48.83 -45.78
CA ARG A 217 -19.66 50.22 -45.89
C ARG A 217 -18.95 50.98 -47.01
N LEU A 218 -17.63 50.82 -47.13
CA LEU A 218 -16.85 51.41 -48.23
C LEU A 218 -17.30 50.89 -49.60
N TRP A 219 -17.46 49.57 -49.74
CA TRP A 219 -17.92 48.93 -50.97
C TRP A 219 -19.34 49.33 -51.35
N LYS A 220 -20.25 49.46 -50.37
CA LYS A 220 -21.60 50.02 -50.62
C LYS A 220 -21.50 51.45 -51.14
N GLY A 221 -20.72 52.31 -50.48
CA GLY A 221 -20.50 53.69 -50.91
C GLY A 221 -19.87 53.80 -52.31
N GLU A 222 -18.90 52.94 -52.64
CA GLU A 222 -18.30 52.87 -53.98
C GLU A 222 -19.30 52.38 -55.02
N ARG A 223 -20.12 51.37 -54.70
CA ARG A 223 -21.17 50.87 -55.59
C ARG A 223 -22.23 51.94 -55.86
N ASP A 224 -22.65 52.66 -54.84
CA ASP A 224 -23.63 53.74 -54.97
C ASP A 224 -23.07 54.89 -55.83
N LYS A 225 -21.80 55.26 -55.65
CA LYS A 225 -21.09 56.22 -56.51
C LYS A 225 -20.97 55.73 -57.95
N ALA A 226 -20.55 54.48 -58.16
CA ALA A 226 -20.43 53.89 -59.49
C ALA A 226 -21.79 53.81 -60.21
N ASN A 227 -22.87 53.50 -59.49
CA ASN A 227 -24.23 53.50 -60.03
C ASN A 227 -24.69 54.91 -60.43
N LEU A 228 -24.36 55.93 -59.63
CA LEU A 228 -24.62 57.34 -59.96
C LEU A 228 -23.83 57.80 -61.19
N GLU A 229 -22.54 57.42 -61.28
CA GLU A 229 -21.69 57.74 -62.43
C GLU A 229 -22.15 57.02 -63.71
N ALA A 230 -22.58 55.75 -63.60
CA ALA A 230 -23.10 54.96 -64.71
C ALA A 230 -24.46 55.48 -65.23
N GLN A 231 -25.25 56.14 -64.40
CA GLN A 231 -26.46 56.85 -64.83
C GLN A 231 -26.16 58.17 -65.57
N GLY A 232 -24.91 58.67 -65.54
CA GLY A 232 -24.55 59.98 -66.07
C GLY A 232 -23.69 60.02 -67.34
N VAL A 233 -23.13 58.90 -67.84
CA VAL A 233 -22.15 58.93 -68.95
C VAL A 233 -22.31 57.76 -69.95
N ASP A 234 -22.22 58.08 -71.25
CA ASP A 234 -22.30 57.17 -72.41
C ASP A 234 -21.57 55.82 -72.25
N VAL A 235 -22.36 54.75 -72.34
CA VAL A 235 -22.07 53.41 -71.80
C VAL A 235 -21.25 52.49 -72.73
N SER A 236 -21.00 52.84 -73.99
CA SER A 236 -20.55 51.83 -74.97
C SER A 236 -19.04 51.49 -74.94
N ILE A 237 -18.16 52.43 -74.62
CA ILE A 237 -16.69 52.23 -74.73
C ILE A 237 -16.07 51.73 -73.41
N ASN A 238 -16.65 52.10 -72.26
CA ASN A 238 -16.12 51.70 -70.94
C ASN A 238 -16.51 50.27 -70.54
N MET A 239 -17.62 49.74 -71.08
CA MET A 239 -18.11 48.38 -70.79
C MET A 239 -17.18 47.27 -71.31
N GLN A 240 -16.58 47.43 -72.49
CA GLN A 240 -15.67 46.41 -73.04
C GLN A 240 -14.36 46.28 -72.25
N ASN A 241 -13.82 47.40 -71.75
CA ASN A 241 -12.64 47.40 -70.90
C ASN A 241 -12.94 46.86 -69.50
N LEU A 242 -14.13 47.16 -68.96
CA LEU A 242 -14.61 46.58 -67.71
C LEU A 242 -14.78 45.06 -67.84
N HIS A 243 -15.40 44.57 -68.92
CA HIS A 243 -15.56 43.13 -69.17
C HIS A 243 -14.22 42.40 -69.31
N LYS A 244 -13.24 42.98 -70.03
CA LYS A 244 -11.88 42.39 -70.11
C LYS A 244 -11.21 42.32 -68.75
N ARG A 245 -11.37 43.35 -67.92
CA ARG A 245 -10.79 43.39 -66.56
C ARG A 245 -11.49 42.40 -65.63
N GLN A 246 -12.81 42.28 -65.69
CA GLN A 246 -13.58 41.28 -64.94
C GLN A 246 -13.20 39.85 -65.36
N PHE A 247 -12.99 39.61 -66.65
CA PHE A 247 -12.55 38.31 -67.15
C PHE A 247 -11.14 37.95 -66.68
N GLN A 248 -10.20 38.90 -66.67
CA GLN A 248 -8.85 38.70 -66.13
C GLN A 248 -8.89 38.39 -64.63
N LEU A 249 -9.69 39.13 -63.85
CA LEU A 249 -9.87 38.85 -62.42
C LEU A 249 -10.50 37.48 -62.17
N ALA A 250 -11.51 37.09 -62.95
CA ALA A 250 -12.12 35.77 -62.85
C ALA A 250 -11.12 34.65 -63.19
N LYS A 251 -10.25 34.88 -64.19
CA LYS A 251 -9.18 33.93 -64.55
C LYS A 251 -8.14 33.79 -63.44
N GLU A 252 -7.67 34.91 -62.87
CA GLU A 252 -6.72 34.91 -61.76
C GLU A 252 -7.31 34.23 -60.51
N GLN A 253 -8.58 34.48 -60.20
CA GLN A 253 -9.30 33.80 -59.12
C GLN A 253 -9.45 32.30 -59.39
N GLY A 254 -9.72 31.90 -60.64
CA GLY A 254 -9.81 30.49 -61.04
C GLY A 254 -8.46 29.77 -60.92
N GLU A 255 -7.37 30.39 -61.36
CA GLU A 255 -6.02 29.84 -61.23
C GLU A 255 -5.59 29.72 -59.76
N TYR A 256 -5.95 30.70 -58.93
CA TYR A 256 -5.70 30.67 -57.49
C TYR A 256 -6.51 29.57 -56.80
N ALA A 257 -7.81 29.46 -57.09
CA ALA A 257 -8.67 28.42 -56.56
C ALA A 257 -8.16 27.01 -56.95
N ALA A 258 -7.75 26.82 -58.21
CA ALA A 258 -7.14 25.58 -58.66
C ALA A 258 -5.81 25.28 -57.93
N GLY A 259 -5.00 26.30 -57.64
CA GLY A 259 -3.79 26.17 -56.84
C GLY A 259 -4.08 25.74 -55.39
N LEU A 260 -5.13 26.27 -54.77
CA LEU A 260 -5.57 25.87 -53.43
C LEU A 260 -6.09 24.44 -53.39
N VAL A 261 -6.87 24.02 -54.40
CA VAL A 261 -7.33 22.63 -54.50
C VAL A 261 -6.14 21.66 -54.58
N LYS A 262 -5.14 21.95 -55.42
CA LYS A 262 -3.92 21.13 -55.49
C LYS A 262 -3.17 21.05 -54.15
N LYS A 263 -3.05 22.19 -53.43
CA LYS A 263 -2.43 22.20 -52.09
C LYS A 263 -3.24 21.38 -51.08
N LYS A 264 -4.57 21.47 -51.13
CA LYS A 264 -5.47 20.68 -50.29
C LYS A 264 -5.28 19.17 -50.55
N ASP A 265 -5.25 18.75 -51.82
CA ASP A 265 -5.06 17.34 -52.18
C ASP A 265 -3.73 16.78 -51.66
N ILE A 266 -2.64 17.56 -51.74
CA ILE A 266 -1.32 17.17 -51.20
C ILE A 266 -1.39 17.00 -49.67
N LEU A 267 -2.05 17.91 -48.97
CA LEU A 267 -2.20 17.83 -47.50
C LEU A 267 -3.12 16.68 -47.08
N GLU A 268 -4.18 16.38 -47.83
CA GLU A 268 -5.05 15.23 -47.58
C GLU A 268 -4.33 13.89 -47.80
N GLN A 269 -3.46 13.80 -48.80
CA GLN A 269 -2.59 12.64 -49.01
C GLN A 269 -1.60 12.44 -47.85
N GLU A 270 -0.98 13.51 -47.34
CA GLU A 270 -0.11 13.40 -46.16
C GLU A 270 -0.90 13.06 -44.89
N ARG A 271 -2.11 13.63 -44.72
CA ARG A 271 -2.98 13.30 -43.58
C ARG A 271 -3.38 11.83 -43.56
N THR A 272 -3.86 11.30 -44.67
CA THR A 272 -4.27 9.88 -44.78
C THR A 272 -3.09 8.96 -44.49
N ARG A 273 -1.91 9.32 -44.99
CA ARG A 273 -0.68 8.58 -44.73
C ARG A 273 -0.25 8.61 -43.26
N ILE A 274 -0.23 9.78 -42.61
CA ILE A 274 0.08 9.90 -41.17
C ILE A 274 -0.92 9.07 -40.35
N MET A 275 -2.20 9.07 -40.72
CA MET A 275 -3.21 8.25 -40.07
C MET A 275 -2.94 6.74 -40.22
N ASP A 276 -2.45 6.29 -41.37
CA ASP A 276 -2.08 4.89 -41.59
C ASP A 276 -0.80 4.50 -40.84
N ASP A 277 0.18 5.40 -40.75
CA ASP A 277 1.38 5.19 -39.93
C ASP A 277 1.04 5.17 -38.43
N LEU A 278 0.11 6.02 -37.96
CA LEU A 278 -0.42 5.97 -36.58
C LEU A 278 -1.15 4.66 -36.29
N LYS A 279 -1.94 4.14 -37.25
CA LYS A 279 -2.59 2.82 -37.10
C LYS A 279 -1.56 1.69 -36.99
N LYS A 280 -0.45 1.75 -37.74
CA LYS A 280 0.64 0.75 -37.66
C LYS A 280 1.39 0.84 -36.33
N ILE A 281 1.67 2.04 -35.84
CA ILE A 281 2.24 2.28 -34.50
C ILE A 281 1.33 1.68 -33.42
N LYS A 282 0.02 1.90 -33.51
CA LYS A 282 -0.96 1.33 -32.57
C LYS A 282 -1.00 -0.20 -32.60
N LYS A 283 -0.63 -0.83 -33.72
CA LYS A 283 -0.52 -2.29 -33.88
C LYS A 283 0.86 -2.84 -33.47
N GLY A 284 1.79 -2.00 -33.02
CA GLY A 284 3.13 -2.39 -32.58
C GLY A 284 4.13 -2.64 -33.71
N ASP A 285 3.79 -2.29 -34.95
CA ASP A 285 4.63 -2.56 -36.13
C ASP A 285 5.49 -1.33 -36.48
N TYR A 286 6.56 -1.14 -35.71
CA TYR A 286 7.46 0.01 -35.81
C TYR A 286 8.45 -0.08 -36.99
N GLY A 287 8.66 -1.28 -37.55
CA GLY A 287 9.59 -1.51 -38.67
C GLY A 287 9.03 -1.09 -40.03
N SER A 288 7.71 -0.97 -40.15
CA SER A 288 6.97 -0.66 -41.39
C SER A 288 6.81 0.85 -41.68
N ILE A 289 7.27 1.71 -40.77
CA ILE A 289 7.12 3.17 -40.85
C ILE A 289 8.16 3.73 -41.83
N ARG A 290 7.71 4.14 -43.02
CA ARG A 290 8.61 4.73 -44.03
C ARG A 290 8.93 6.17 -43.67
N LYS A 291 10.20 6.47 -43.43
CA LYS A 291 10.70 7.85 -43.27
C LYS A 291 10.61 8.56 -44.63
N ASN A 292 9.69 9.52 -44.77
CA ASN A 292 9.62 10.37 -45.96
C ASN A 292 9.88 11.81 -45.56
N ALA A 293 11.16 12.17 -45.52
CA ALA A 293 11.60 13.53 -45.26
C ALA A 293 11.12 14.50 -46.37
N ALA A 294 10.95 14.04 -47.61
CA ALA A 294 10.56 14.91 -48.73
C ALA A 294 9.11 15.39 -48.62
N GLY A 295 8.17 14.50 -48.29
CA GLY A 295 6.75 14.87 -48.07
C GLY A 295 6.58 15.81 -46.88
N VAL A 296 7.30 15.54 -45.79
CA VAL A 296 7.32 16.40 -44.60
C VAL A 296 7.93 17.77 -44.91
N MET A 297 8.99 17.85 -45.72
CA MET A 297 9.57 19.12 -46.14
C MET A 297 8.66 19.91 -47.09
N ILE A 298 7.93 19.24 -47.99
CA ILE A 298 6.95 19.92 -48.87
C ILE A 298 5.76 20.43 -48.04
N ALA A 299 5.20 19.62 -47.16
CA ALA A 299 4.12 20.03 -46.26
C ALA A 299 4.57 21.15 -45.31
N SER A 300 5.78 21.03 -44.74
CA SER A 300 6.40 22.08 -43.94
C SER A 300 6.56 23.35 -44.76
N LYS A 301 7.07 23.28 -46.00
CA LYS A 301 7.22 24.45 -46.88
C LYS A 301 5.88 25.07 -47.25
N ILE A 302 4.81 24.30 -47.44
CA ILE A 302 3.46 24.81 -47.70
C ILE A 302 2.90 25.53 -46.46
N LEU A 303 3.16 25.00 -45.26
CA LEU A 303 2.70 25.59 -44.00
C LEU A 303 3.56 26.77 -43.53
N SER A 304 4.86 26.75 -43.86
CA SER A 304 5.85 27.74 -43.46
C SER A 304 6.09 28.81 -44.51
N ASP A 305 5.46 28.75 -45.68
CA ASP A 305 5.55 29.82 -46.68
C ASP A 305 4.86 31.07 -46.08
N PRO A 306 5.62 32.11 -45.69
CA PRO A 306 5.02 33.32 -45.12
C PRO A 306 4.14 34.03 -46.14
N MET A 307 4.24 33.69 -47.43
CA MET A 307 3.34 34.15 -48.48
C MET A 307 1.90 33.62 -48.34
N ASN A 308 1.61 32.60 -47.51
CA ASN A 308 0.22 32.18 -47.26
C ASN A 308 -0.48 33.02 -46.17
N PHE A 309 0.27 33.69 -45.28
CA PHE A 309 -0.26 34.63 -44.28
C PHE A 309 0.00 36.10 -44.62
N ALA A 310 0.95 36.39 -45.51
CA ALA A 310 1.29 37.76 -45.96
C ALA A 310 0.43 38.27 -47.13
N TYR A 311 -0.86 37.89 -47.19
CA TYR A 311 -1.81 38.43 -48.16
C TYR A 311 -2.68 39.58 -47.63
N GLU A 312 -2.34 40.18 -46.48
CA GLU A 312 -2.88 41.51 -46.13
C GLU A 312 -2.23 42.65 -46.93
N ASP A 313 -1.05 42.47 -47.56
CA ASP A 313 -0.26 43.61 -48.10
C ASP A 313 0.13 43.56 -49.59
N ARG A 314 -0.22 42.52 -50.35
CA ARG A 314 0.10 42.48 -51.79
C ARG A 314 -1.10 42.84 -52.68
N LYS A 315 -1.18 44.16 -52.91
CA LYS A 315 -1.93 44.88 -53.94
C LYS A 315 -3.42 45.06 -53.67
N LEU A 316 -3.72 46.08 -52.85
CA LEU A 316 -4.78 47.01 -53.24
C LEU A 316 -4.57 47.34 -54.73
N PRO A 317 -5.61 47.29 -55.59
CA PRO A 317 -5.45 47.54 -57.02
C PRO A 317 -4.71 48.86 -57.19
N SER A 318 -3.75 48.97 -58.12
CA SER A 318 -2.96 50.21 -58.34
C SER A 318 -3.82 51.48 -58.57
N GLN A 319 -5.13 51.31 -58.68
CA GLN A 319 -6.15 52.34 -58.67
C GLN A 319 -6.35 53.01 -57.30
N ALA A 320 -6.22 52.30 -56.18
CA ALA A 320 -6.36 52.85 -54.82
C ALA A 320 -5.15 53.71 -54.42
N GLU A 321 -3.93 53.31 -54.81
CA GLU A 321 -2.74 54.16 -54.65
C GLU A 321 -2.83 55.41 -55.54
N ARG A 322 -3.24 55.27 -56.80
CA ARG A 322 -3.52 56.43 -57.67
C ARG A 322 -4.62 57.33 -57.13
N LEU A 323 -5.65 56.77 -56.48
CA LEU A 323 -6.70 57.55 -55.84
C LEU A 323 -6.17 58.33 -54.64
N ARG A 324 -5.33 57.71 -53.80
CA ARG A 324 -4.69 58.36 -52.66
C ARG A 324 -3.72 59.46 -53.09
N GLU A 325 -3.00 59.26 -54.19
CA GLU A 325 -2.11 60.25 -54.78
C GLU A 325 -2.90 61.43 -55.36
N LYS A 326 -3.96 61.15 -56.13
CA LYS A 326 -4.87 62.18 -56.66
C LYS A 326 -5.58 62.97 -55.56
N MET A 327 -6.02 62.31 -54.48
CA MET A 327 -6.61 62.98 -53.32
C MET A 327 -5.61 63.89 -52.61
N ARG A 328 -4.31 63.53 -52.63
CA ARG A 328 -3.24 64.36 -52.05
C ARG A 328 -2.99 65.59 -52.91
N GLU A 329 -2.90 65.42 -54.23
CA GLU A 329 -2.77 66.52 -55.20
C GLU A 329 -3.96 67.48 -55.13
N ASP A 330 -5.20 66.96 -55.05
CA ASP A 330 -6.41 67.77 -54.91
C ASP A 330 -6.42 68.53 -53.57
N HIS A 331 -5.92 67.92 -52.49
CA HIS A 331 -5.79 68.60 -51.20
C HIS A 331 -4.77 69.76 -51.24
N GLU A 332 -3.63 69.54 -51.88
CA GLU A 332 -2.62 70.60 -52.08
C GLU A 332 -3.16 71.73 -52.98
N ARG A 333 -3.90 71.38 -54.03
CA ARG A 333 -4.56 72.36 -54.91
C ARG A 333 -5.60 73.19 -54.16
N LEU A 334 -6.41 72.56 -53.32
CA LEU A 334 -7.38 73.24 -52.46
C LEU A 334 -6.70 74.18 -51.46
N GLN A 335 -5.59 73.76 -50.86
CA GLN A 335 -4.82 74.65 -49.97
C GLN A 335 -4.25 75.86 -50.72
N LYS A 336 -3.74 75.69 -51.95
CA LYS A 336 -3.26 76.81 -52.78
C LYS A 336 -4.39 77.77 -53.12
N LEU A 337 -5.55 77.27 -53.53
CA LEU A 337 -6.74 78.10 -53.81
C LEU A 337 -7.22 78.85 -52.57
N LYS A 338 -7.19 78.20 -51.39
CA LYS A 338 -7.55 78.84 -50.12
C LYS A 338 -6.61 79.99 -49.77
N ARG A 339 -5.29 79.80 -49.95
CA ARG A 339 -4.30 80.87 -49.75
C ARG A 339 -4.50 82.03 -50.73
N GLN A 340 -4.73 81.74 -52.01
CA GLN A 340 -5.03 82.78 -53.00
C GLN A 340 -6.29 83.57 -52.64
N HIS A 341 -7.34 82.88 -52.16
CA HIS A 341 -8.57 83.55 -51.74
C HIS A 341 -8.36 84.43 -50.51
N GLU A 342 -7.60 83.96 -49.52
CA GLU A 342 -7.21 84.75 -48.34
C GLU A 342 -6.39 85.99 -48.70
N GLU A 343 -5.47 85.87 -49.67
CA GLU A 343 -4.72 87.00 -50.23
C GLU A 343 -5.63 87.99 -50.97
N THR A 344 -6.62 87.50 -51.73
CA THR A 344 -7.58 88.36 -52.44
C THR A 344 -8.48 89.13 -51.47
N ILE A 345 -8.92 88.48 -50.38
CA ILE A 345 -9.70 89.11 -49.30
C ILE A 345 -8.86 90.16 -48.56
N ARG A 346 -7.57 89.89 -48.30
CA ARG A 346 -6.68 90.88 -47.70
C ARG A 346 -6.42 92.07 -48.63
N GLY A 347 -6.30 91.84 -49.93
CA GLY A 347 -6.08 92.91 -50.93
C GLY A 347 -7.31 93.79 -51.17
N THR A 348 -8.52 93.29 -50.94
CA THR A 348 -9.77 94.06 -51.09
C THR A 348 -10.15 94.91 -49.88
N GLN A 349 -9.48 94.74 -48.73
CA GLN A 349 -9.67 95.58 -47.53
C GLN A 349 -8.74 96.80 -47.47
N SER A 350 -7.87 97.03 -48.48
CA SER A 350 -6.87 98.11 -48.47
C SER A 350 -7.07 99.20 -49.53
N THR A 351 -8.32 99.54 -49.87
CA THR A 351 -8.63 100.80 -50.57
C THR A 351 -9.25 101.81 -49.59
N PRO A 352 -8.53 102.87 -49.18
CA PRO A 352 -9.07 103.88 -48.26
C PRO A 352 -10.07 104.78 -48.99
N ILE A 353 -11.28 104.88 -48.44
CA ILE A 353 -12.30 105.87 -48.83
C ILE A 353 -11.92 107.19 -48.16
N GLU A 354 -11.60 108.21 -48.97
CA GLU A 354 -11.31 109.58 -48.49
C GLU A 354 -12.55 110.23 -47.83
N PRO A 355 -12.40 110.95 -46.70
CA PRO A 355 -13.51 111.62 -46.03
C PRO A 355 -13.88 112.95 -46.70
N VAL A 356 -15.16 113.08 -47.07
CA VAL A 356 -15.78 114.31 -47.58
C VAL A 356 -15.78 115.38 -46.49
N ARG A 357 -15.11 116.51 -46.76
CA ARG A 357 -15.09 117.71 -45.90
C ARG A 357 -16.40 118.49 -46.06
N ASN A 358 -17.08 118.71 -44.94
CA ASN A 358 -18.16 119.68 -44.77
C ASN A 358 -17.65 121.12 -45.00
N PHE A 359 -18.38 121.88 -45.82
CA PHE A 359 -18.36 123.35 -45.78
C PHE A 359 -19.76 123.87 -45.51
N TYR A 360 -19.93 124.51 -44.34
CA TYR A 360 -20.98 125.46 -44.06
C TYR A 360 -20.75 126.73 -44.91
N ILE A 361 -21.78 127.22 -45.61
CA ILE A 361 -21.89 128.65 -45.91
C ILE A 361 -23.33 129.11 -45.64
N ILE A 362 -23.37 130.12 -44.80
CA ILE A 362 -24.46 130.99 -44.39
C ILE A 362 -25.00 131.80 -45.59
N LYS A 363 -26.33 131.92 -45.68
CA LYS A 363 -27.01 133.21 -45.84
C LYS A 363 -28.44 133.15 -45.35
#